data_AF-W9HKF6-F1
#
_entry.id   AF-W9HKF6-F1
#
_cell.length_a   1.000
_cell.length_b   1.000
_cell.length_c   1.000
_cell.angle_alpha   90.00
_cell.angle_beta   90.00
_cell.angle_gamma   90.00
#
_symmetry.space_group_name_H-M   'P 1'
#
loop_
_entity.id
_entity.type
_entity.pdbx_description
1 polymer ?
#
loop_
_entity_poly.entity_id
_entity_poly.type
_entity_poly.pdbx_seq_one_letter_code
_entity_poly.pdbx_strand_id
1 'polypeptide(L)'
;MRCNNVIKPRLPSNNRCLYNDSPLSKWQLDSLDPLSPVYARSRRERARAPTPIEHNGHIYDLVGVNSHQQLILRDQCALHLDIRIECFAGRAAIWDGVPWQVDYLEAIPDPLNFTKPPRRVLHLKRWTEKGQIKKVIDEPDNLRAIFPGSKGKHMLGPIKHGIVRMIPTASRQRIHKPLLPGITFEARLRGRELYGPFQIEAKKDGQLVAKPVLDGFCPIKFTIEPHEIAPSYVRVNCPDFGGCFDIDAFLYCEDKLRCRATSVKAIRAMRLPTSDRDPMFGTLSRGPVPLLTNGLDHLVVFEKFIRDCTTPSPKTPQQRRLTILNLSMCDQGDAKIVVNALIDFREQNPDAIMSVVVSKLGPTIYQDTPACREYVKLLERNRIHIDMFTGVDGPTRQVVHAKAIVIDDRTLFSTGAIVDTKPIDKADFSIELPPTAAKAFQVYMQEAILGGVSNERRAHLGSQLASLGVIINDPIASLTYISRAQHTLLRGARRDLLVSVSELVDPKITKLLVRRAANGVTVTIQVREIDAVSSRILTQATRRLGKRLSIEDVSWWEPRPHYNAIIADDSLAYLGTSYFWPTQRNMIHQGRSLENGVLLEGEAVKVLREQLDGLRGRACNNGDKSDSDIA
;
A
#
# COMPACT_ATOMS: atom_id res chain seq x y z
N MET A 1 -2.88 67.27 -23.75
CA MET A 1 -3.56 66.33 -22.84
C MET A 1 -3.80 65.00 -23.56
N ARG A 2 -3.35 63.91 -22.92
CA ARG A 2 -3.66 62.47 -23.12
C ARG A 2 -3.40 61.83 -24.49
N CYS A 3 -2.18 61.30 -24.66
CA CYS A 3 -1.92 60.11 -25.46
C CYS A 3 -2.43 58.86 -24.70
N ASN A 4 -3.42 58.17 -25.25
CA ASN A 4 -3.90 56.88 -24.73
C ASN A 4 -3.00 55.74 -25.28
N ASN A 5 -2.00 55.35 -24.49
CA ASN A 5 -1.30 54.07 -24.68
C ASN A 5 -2.20 52.94 -24.17
N VAL A 6 -2.99 52.35 -25.08
CA VAL A 6 -3.66 51.08 -24.82
C VAL A 6 -2.61 49.97 -24.90
N ILE A 7 -2.08 49.58 -23.74
CA ILE A 7 -1.29 48.36 -23.58
C ILE A 7 -2.23 47.20 -23.88
N LYS A 8 -2.12 46.62 -25.09
CA LYS A 8 -2.72 45.31 -25.39
C LYS A 8 -2.12 44.29 -24.41
N PRO A 9 -2.93 43.53 -23.64
CA PRO A 9 -2.40 42.42 -22.89
C PRO A 9 -1.77 41.42 -23.87
N ARG A 10 -0.48 41.11 -23.68
CA ARG A 10 0.17 40.00 -24.38
C ARG A 10 -0.65 38.74 -24.11
N LEU A 11 -1.22 38.17 -25.16
CA LEU A 11 -1.77 36.81 -25.14
C LEU A 11 -0.73 35.86 -24.53
N PRO A 12 -1.11 34.95 -23.61
CA PRO A 12 -0.19 33.95 -23.10
C PRO A 12 0.33 33.12 -24.29
N SER A 13 1.63 33.11 -24.49
CA SER A 13 2.28 32.38 -25.57
C SER A 13 2.02 30.88 -25.42
N ASN A 14 1.33 30.33 -26.43
CA ASN A 14 1.28 28.94 -26.89
C ASN A 14 1.14 27.81 -25.85
N ASN A 15 0.04 27.07 -26.01
CA ASN A 15 -0.18 25.68 -25.63
C ASN A 15 1.11 24.84 -25.72
N ARG A 16 1.81 24.68 -24.60
CA ARG A 16 2.98 23.79 -24.47
C ARG A 16 2.52 22.40 -24.06
N CYS A 17 2.01 21.64 -25.02
CA CYS A 17 1.82 20.21 -24.83
C CYS A 17 3.21 19.55 -24.84
N LEU A 18 3.61 18.95 -23.71
CA LEU A 18 4.81 18.11 -23.62
C LEU A 18 4.58 16.70 -24.19
N TYR A 19 3.35 16.42 -24.61
CA TYR A 19 2.94 15.13 -25.11
C TYR A 19 3.14 15.10 -26.62
N ASN A 20 3.90 14.12 -27.09
CA ASN A 20 3.92 13.76 -28.50
C ASN A 20 2.76 12.78 -28.68
N ASP A 21 1.81 13.04 -29.58
CA ASP A 21 0.67 12.13 -29.89
C ASP A 21 1.11 10.82 -30.58
N SER A 22 2.39 10.48 -30.48
CA SER A 22 2.91 9.19 -30.93
C SER A 22 2.34 8.09 -30.03
N PRO A 23 1.83 6.98 -30.59
CA PRO A 23 1.33 5.88 -29.79
C PRO A 23 2.45 5.37 -28.89
N LEU A 24 2.20 5.37 -27.57
CA LEU A 24 3.11 4.76 -26.61
C LEU A 24 3.32 3.28 -26.98
N SER A 25 4.55 2.80 -26.80
CA SER A 25 4.81 1.37 -27.00
C SER A 25 4.06 0.55 -25.94
N LYS A 26 3.68 -0.69 -26.29
CA LYS A 26 2.96 -1.60 -25.39
C LYS A 26 3.68 -1.76 -24.02
N TRP A 27 5.01 -1.86 -24.04
CA TRP A 27 5.85 -1.90 -22.85
C TRP A 27 5.77 -0.64 -21.97
N GLN A 28 5.59 0.55 -22.56
CA GLN A 28 5.45 1.79 -21.81
C GLN A 28 4.11 1.82 -21.07
N LEU A 29 3.01 1.42 -21.72
CA LEU A 29 1.69 1.30 -21.10
C LEU A 29 1.68 0.27 -19.96
N ASP A 30 2.31 -0.89 -20.18
CA ASP A 30 2.34 -1.96 -19.17
C ASP A 30 3.17 -1.57 -17.93
N SER A 31 4.08 -0.58 -18.04
CA SER A 31 4.92 -0.09 -16.93
C SER A 31 4.30 1.03 -16.07
N LEU A 32 3.13 1.55 -16.46
CA LEU A 32 2.48 2.65 -15.76
C LEU A 32 1.72 2.14 -14.53
N ASP A 33 1.74 2.91 -13.45
CA ASP A 33 0.79 2.73 -12.33
C ASP A 33 -0.62 3.04 -12.86
N PRO A 34 -1.63 2.16 -12.70
CA PRO A 34 -2.96 2.31 -13.29
C PRO A 34 -3.68 3.55 -12.79
N LEU A 35 -3.22 4.11 -11.67
CA LEU A 35 -3.73 5.35 -11.09
C LEU A 35 -2.86 6.57 -11.43
N SER A 36 -1.96 6.46 -12.39
CA SER A 36 -1.17 7.57 -12.89
C SER A 36 -1.63 7.97 -14.29
N PRO A 37 -1.73 9.27 -14.58
CA PRO A 37 -1.97 9.75 -15.93
C PRO A 37 -0.92 9.20 -16.91
N VAL A 38 -1.30 9.08 -18.18
CA VAL A 38 -0.47 8.47 -19.24
C VAL A 38 0.87 9.21 -19.46
N TYR A 39 0.95 10.49 -19.09
CA TYR A 39 2.18 11.29 -19.14
C TYR A 39 3.09 11.11 -17.92
N ALA A 40 2.64 10.41 -16.88
CA ALA A 40 3.42 10.20 -15.68
C ALA A 40 4.56 9.22 -15.96
N ARG A 41 5.75 9.53 -15.45
CA ARG A 41 6.91 8.64 -15.56
C ARG A 41 6.70 7.33 -14.78
N SER A 42 7.59 6.36 -15.00
CA SER A 42 7.63 5.16 -14.17
C SER A 42 7.83 5.51 -12.69
N ARG A 43 7.42 4.62 -11.79
CA ARG A 43 7.57 4.79 -10.34
C ARG A 43 8.98 5.22 -9.93
N ARG A 44 10.00 4.55 -10.46
CA ARG A 44 11.43 4.80 -10.19
C ARG A 44 11.93 6.15 -10.69
N GLU A 45 11.52 6.56 -11.88
CA GLU A 45 11.91 7.85 -12.46
C GLU A 45 11.20 9.01 -11.74
N ARG A 46 9.91 8.85 -11.42
CA ARG A 46 9.19 9.81 -10.57
C ARG A 46 9.78 9.91 -9.18
N ALA A 47 10.38 8.82 -8.70
CA ALA A 47 11.08 8.72 -7.44
C ALA A 47 12.52 9.28 -7.46
N ARG A 48 13.10 9.56 -8.63
CA ARG A 48 14.48 10.01 -8.66
C ARG A 48 14.59 11.44 -8.12
N ALA A 49 15.40 11.68 -7.09
CA ALA A 49 15.72 13.05 -6.70
C ALA A 49 16.45 13.78 -7.84
N PRO A 50 16.30 15.11 -8.00
CA PRO A 50 17.21 15.88 -8.85
C PRO A 50 18.65 15.69 -8.38
N THR A 51 19.58 15.71 -9.33
CA THR A 51 21.01 15.63 -9.04
C THR A 51 21.43 16.75 -8.08
N PRO A 52 22.14 16.43 -6.99
CA PRO A 52 22.59 17.43 -6.04
C PRO A 52 23.57 18.43 -6.66
N ILE A 53 23.65 19.62 -6.08
CA ILE A 53 24.51 20.71 -6.56
C ILE A 53 25.74 20.80 -5.67
N GLU A 54 26.92 20.65 -6.27
CA GLU A 54 28.18 20.90 -5.58
C GLU A 54 28.50 22.41 -5.52
N HIS A 55 28.96 22.86 -4.35
CA HIS A 55 29.43 24.21 -4.14
C HIS A 55 30.46 24.24 -3.00
N ASN A 56 31.65 24.79 -3.24
CA ASN A 56 32.73 24.88 -2.26
C ASN A 56 33.08 23.53 -1.58
N GLY A 57 33.05 22.43 -2.33
CA GLY A 57 33.34 21.07 -1.82
C GLY A 57 32.22 20.43 -0.98
N HIS A 58 31.06 21.08 -0.88
CA HIS A 58 29.88 20.55 -0.19
C HIS A 58 28.76 20.24 -1.18
N ILE A 59 27.92 19.27 -0.81
CA ILE A 59 26.78 18.81 -1.61
C ILE A 59 25.49 19.42 -1.07
N TYR A 60 24.73 20.09 -1.94
CA TYR A 60 23.49 20.76 -1.58
C TYR A 60 22.31 20.27 -2.41
N ASP A 61 21.13 20.32 -1.80
CA ASP A 61 19.86 20.19 -2.51
C ASP A 61 19.26 21.55 -2.86
N LEU A 62 18.65 21.60 -4.04
CA LEU A 62 17.93 22.76 -4.52
C LEU A 62 16.63 22.97 -3.73
N VAL A 63 16.47 24.15 -3.17
CA VAL A 63 15.22 24.58 -2.51
C VAL A 63 14.35 25.41 -3.45
N GLY A 64 14.96 26.06 -4.44
CA GLY A 64 14.28 26.85 -5.47
C GLY A 64 15.21 27.92 -6.03
N VAL A 65 14.61 28.85 -6.79
CA VAL A 65 15.31 30.04 -7.31
C VAL A 65 14.56 31.28 -6.84
N ASN A 66 15.29 32.28 -6.34
CA ASN A 66 14.69 33.53 -5.88
C ASN A 66 14.50 34.54 -7.02
N SER A 67 13.85 35.67 -6.72
CA SER A 67 13.61 36.77 -7.67
C SER A 67 14.90 37.45 -8.16
N HIS A 68 16.01 37.28 -7.45
CA HIS A 68 17.33 37.81 -7.82
C HIS A 68 18.16 36.82 -8.66
N GLN A 69 17.53 35.79 -9.22
CA GLN A 69 18.19 34.72 -9.97
C GLN A 69 19.34 34.06 -9.19
N GLN A 70 19.08 33.71 -7.93
CA GLN A 70 20.00 32.91 -7.13
C GLN A 70 19.37 31.56 -6.83
N LEU A 71 20.16 30.50 -6.99
CA LEU A 71 19.84 29.18 -6.48
C LEU A 71 19.83 29.24 -4.95
N ILE A 72 18.71 28.85 -4.35
CA ILE A 72 18.60 28.68 -2.91
C ILE A 72 18.95 27.23 -2.62
N LEU A 73 20.04 27.00 -1.90
CA LEU A 73 20.58 25.68 -1.65
C LEU A 73 20.53 25.34 -0.16
N ARG A 74 20.35 24.05 0.16
CA ARG A 74 20.40 23.51 1.52
C ARG A 74 21.36 22.34 1.59
N ASP A 75 22.24 22.33 2.58
CA ASP A 75 23.20 21.26 2.80
C ASP A 75 22.45 19.92 3.00
N GLN A 76 22.87 18.88 2.28
CA GLN A 76 22.29 17.55 2.43
C GLN A 76 22.45 16.99 3.85
N CYS A 77 23.50 17.39 4.56
CA CYS A 77 23.74 17.00 5.94
C CYS A 77 22.73 17.58 6.93
N ALA A 78 22.03 18.63 6.52
CA ALA A 78 20.99 19.30 7.32
C ALA A 78 19.58 18.76 7.04
N LEU A 79 19.48 17.65 6.29
CA LEU A 79 18.23 16.98 5.99
C LEU A 79 17.97 15.86 6.96
N HIS A 80 16.68 15.56 7.17
CA HIS A 80 16.34 14.38 7.94
C HIS A 80 16.63 13.13 7.13
N LEU A 81 16.97 12.06 7.84
CA LEU A 81 17.08 10.73 7.25
C LEU A 81 15.99 9.85 7.78
N ASP A 82 15.50 9.01 6.90
CA ASP A 82 14.39 8.15 7.17
C ASP A 82 14.83 6.73 7.08
N ILE A 83 15.00 6.15 8.26
CA ILE A 83 15.65 4.86 8.42
C ILE A 83 14.65 3.94 9.08
N ARG A 84 14.35 2.83 8.41
CA ARG A 84 13.48 1.82 8.99
C ARG A 84 14.13 1.28 10.26
N ILE A 85 13.34 1.06 11.31
CA ILE A 85 13.84 0.65 12.62
C ILE A 85 14.69 -0.64 12.53
N GLU A 86 14.33 -1.55 11.63
CA GLU A 86 15.07 -2.79 11.37
C GLU A 86 16.47 -2.56 10.76
N CYS A 87 16.66 -1.46 10.02
CA CYS A 87 17.94 -1.15 9.39
C CYS A 87 18.95 -0.54 10.38
N PHE A 88 18.60 -0.41 11.67
CA PHE A 88 19.51 0.08 12.69
C PHE A 88 20.52 -0.95 13.15
N ALA A 89 20.20 -2.24 13.10
CA ALA A 89 21.13 -3.29 13.48
C ALA A 89 22.45 -3.16 12.71
N GLY A 90 23.57 -3.22 13.43
CA GLY A 90 24.90 -3.07 12.87
C GLY A 90 25.38 -1.64 12.61
N ARG A 91 24.52 -0.62 12.70
CA ARG A 91 24.91 0.78 12.49
C ARG A 91 25.83 1.28 13.61
N ALA A 92 26.73 2.20 13.27
CA ALA A 92 27.52 2.92 14.26
C ALA A 92 26.66 3.92 15.03
N ALA A 93 26.92 4.03 16.33
CA ALA A 93 26.35 5.03 17.23
C ALA A 93 27.45 5.57 18.14
N ILE A 94 27.37 6.85 18.50
CA ILE A 94 28.21 7.50 19.50
C ILE A 94 27.29 7.89 20.64
N TRP A 95 27.55 7.34 21.82
CA TRP A 95 26.80 7.64 23.03
C TRP A 95 27.79 8.03 24.13
N ASP A 96 27.58 9.20 24.73
CA ASP A 96 28.49 9.83 25.68
C ASP A 96 29.95 9.88 25.21
N GLY A 97 30.15 10.20 23.92
CA GLY A 97 31.48 10.29 23.30
C GLY A 97 32.14 8.94 22.99
N VAL A 98 31.52 7.82 23.36
CA VAL A 98 32.05 6.48 23.14
C VAL A 98 31.44 5.86 21.87
N PRO A 99 32.24 5.25 20.97
CA PRO A 99 31.72 4.51 19.82
C PRO A 99 31.10 3.17 20.21
N TRP A 100 29.93 2.88 19.66
CA TRP A 100 29.16 1.64 19.82
C TRP A 100 28.65 1.16 18.46
N GLN A 101 28.26 -0.10 18.41
CA GLN A 101 27.45 -0.67 17.34
C GLN A 101 26.03 -0.89 17.88
N VAL A 102 25.02 -0.59 17.08
CA VAL A 102 23.64 -0.91 17.42
C VAL A 102 23.42 -2.42 17.28
N ASP A 103 22.91 -3.05 18.33
CA ASP A 103 22.43 -4.43 18.27
C ASP A 103 21.05 -4.44 17.59
N TYR A 104 20.09 -3.72 18.16
CA TYR A 104 18.81 -3.41 17.55
C TYR A 104 18.17 -2.18 18.22
N LEU A 105 17.13 -1.64 17.60
CA LEU A 105 16.30 -0.57 18.15
C LEU A 105 14.89 -1.11 18.32
N GLU A 106 14.37 -1.05 19.53
CA GLU A 106 13.02 -1.49 19.87
C GLU A 106 12.07 -0.30 19.93
N ALA A 107 10.86 -0.50 19.40
CA ALA A 107 9.74 0.43 19.52
C ALA A 107 8.59 -0.29 20.22
N ILE A 108 8.45 -0.02 21.51
CA ILE A 108 7.45 -0.64 22.38
C ILE A 108 6.15 0.18 22.27
N PRO A 109 5.09 -0.34 21.63
CA PRO A 109 3.82 0.36 21.55
C PRO A 109 3.20 0.50 22.94
N ASP A 110 2.42 1.56 23.16
CA ASP A 110 1.60 1.66 24.37
C ASP A 110 0.51 0.58 24.30
N PRO A 111 0.40 -0.30 25.31
CA PRO A 111 -0.50 -1.46 25.27
C PRO A 111 -1.98 -1.07 25.23
N LEU A 112 -2.33 0.17 25.58
CA LEU A 112 -3.70 0.65 25.69
C LEU A 112 -4.00 1.84 24.75
N ASN A 113 -2.99 2.41 24.08
CA ASN A 113 -3.19 3.60 23.25
C ASN A 113 -2.22 3.70 22.06
N PHE A 114 -2.64 3.13 20.93
CA PHE A 114 -1.92 3.17 19.65
C PHE A 114 -1.76 4.58 19.03
N THR A 115 -2.38 5.62 19.60
CA THR A 115 -2.19 7.00 19.14
C THR A 115 -0.96 7.66 19.77
N LYS A 116 -0.43 7.09 20.86
CA LYS A 116 0.82 7.55 21.44
C LYS A 116 2.01 7.04 20.60
N PRO A 117 3.07 7.84 20.44
CA PRO A 117 4.30 7.36 19.84
C PRO A 117 4.83 6.18 20.68
N PRO A 118 5.37 5.14 20.03
CA PRO A 118 5.94 4.00 20.76
C PRO A 118 7.16 4.45 21.57
N ARG A 119 7.32 3.86 22.76
CA ARG A 119 8.52 4.05 23.58
C ARG A 119 9.72 3.46 22.86
N ARG A 120 10.86 4.14 22.91
CA ARG A 120 12.07 3.74 22.17
C ARG A 120 13.14 3.21 23.11
N VAL A 121 13.65 2.01 22.83
CA VAL A 121 14.75 1.40 23.58
C VAL A 121 15.86 1.01 22.60
N LEU A 122 17.04 1.59 22.78
CA LEU A 122 18.20 1.35 21.92
C LEU A 122 19.13 0.34 22.60
N HIS A 123 19.41 -0.75 21.92
CA HIS A 123 20.34 -1.77 22.37
C HIS A 123 21.65 -1.60 21.62
N LEU A 124 22.72 -1.37 22.37
CA LEU A 124 24.07 -1.18 21.86
C LEU A 124 24.97 -2.34 22.29
N LYS A 125 25.95 -2.64 21.44
CA LYS A 125 27.03 -3.60 21.71
C LYS A 125 28.37 -3.02 21.28
N ARG A 126 29.43 -3.45 21.96
CA ARG A 126 30.81 -3.11 21.63
C ARG A 126 31.72 -4.30 21.98
N TRP A 127 32.78 -4.50 21.20
CA TRP A 127 33.83 -5.47 21.50
C TRP A 127 34.99 -4.80 22.24
N THR A 128 35.51 -5.48 23.25
CA THR A 128 36.68 -5.08 24.04
C THR A 128 37.65 -6.26 24.13
N GLU A 129 38.85 -6.05 24.64
CA GLU A 129 39.83 -7.13 24.91
C GLU A 129 39.26 -8.21 25.84
N LYS A 130 38.27 -7.87 26.68
CA LYS A 130 37.59 -8.77 27.62
C LYS A 130 36.32 -9.42 27.05
N GLY A 131 36.02 -9.21 25.76
CA GLY A 131 34.84 -9.72 25.08
C GLY A 131 33.77 -8.66 24.77
N GLN A 132 32.55 -9.12 24.45
CA GLN A 132 31.42 -8.27 24.08
C GLN A 132 30.75 -7.67 25.32
N ILE A 133 30.55 -6.36 25.30
CA ILE A 133 29.72 -5.63 26.27
C ILE A 133 28.45 -5.13 25.60
N LYS A 134 27.35 -5.09 26.37
CA LYS A 134 26.03 -4.60 25.91
C LYS A 134 25.54 -3.45 26.78
N LYS A 135 24.76 -2.55 26.20
CA LYS A 135 24.12 -1.43 26.88
C LYS A 135 22.69 -1.25 26.35
N VAL A 136 21.76 -0.97 27.25
CA VAL A 136 20.36 -0.66 26.92
C VAL A 136 20.11 0.80 27.30
N ILE A 137 19.48 1.56 26.41
CA ILE A 137 19.29 3.01 26.55
C ILE A 137 17.82 3.37 26.28
N ASP A 138 17.20 4.09 27.21
CA ASP A 138 15.81 4.52 27.12
C ASP A 138 15.65 5.94 26.51
N GLU A 139 14.40 6.32 26.29
CA GLU A 139 13.97 7.36 25.33
C GLU A 139 14.53 8.79 25.50
N PRO A 140 14.88 9.31 26.68
CA PRO A 140 15.57 10.60 26.78
C PRO A 140 17.04 10.52 26.34
N ASP A 141 17.72 9.44 26.70
CA ASP A 141 19.15 9.25 26.42
C ASP A 141 19.39 8.90 24.95
N ASN A 142 18.42 8.23 24.32
CA ASN A 142 18.42 7.93 22.89
C ASN A 142 18.46 9.17 22.00
N LEU A 143 17.95 10.31 22.48
CA LEU A 143 18.04 11.58 21.75
C LEU A 143 19.46 12.15 21.74
N ARG A 144 20.32 11.72 22.68
CA ARG A 144 21.73 12.13 22.77
C ARG A 144 22.66 11.25 21.94
N ALA A 145 22.21 10.05 21.57
CA ALA A 145 22.96 9.15 20.70
C ALA A 145 23.11 9.74 19.29
N ILE A 146 24.36 9.87 18.84
CA ILE A 146 24.71 10.40 17.52
C ILE A 146 25.03 9.24 16.58
N PHE A 147 24.36 9.21 15.44
CA PHE A 147 24.51 8.22 14.38
C PHE A 147 25.30 8.88 13.23
N PRO A 148 26.60 8.61 13.10
CA PRO A 148 27.38 9.08 11.97
C PRO A 148 26.96 8.36 10.68
N GLY A 149 27.12 9.03 9.54
CA GLY A 149 26.87 8.46 8.22
C GLY A 149 27.41 9.35 7.11
N SER A 150 27.36 8.85 5.88
CA SER A 150 27.82 9.57 4.68
C SER A 150 27.07 10.88 4.42
N LYS A 151 25.84 11.00 4.93
CA LYS A 151 25.02 12.22 4.86
C LYS A 151 25.13 13.09 6.13
N GLY A 152 26.18 12.93 6.93
CA GLY A 152 26.38 13.68 8.17
C GLY A 152 25.85 13.00 9.44
N LYS A 153 25.93 13.72 10.54
CA LYS A 153 25.58 13.25 11.89
C LYS A 153 24.10 13.47 12.20
N HIS A 154 23.47 12.47 12.81
CA HIS A 154 22.05 12.51 13.12
C HIS A 154 21.74 11.97 14.51
N MET A 155 20.61 12.37 15.08
CA MET A 155 20.05 11.82 16.32
C MET A 155 18.75 11.08 16.02
N LEU A 156 18.33 10.18 16.92
CA LEU A 156 17.02 9.54 16.80
C LEU A 156 15.93 10.60 16.96
N GLY A 157 15.01 10.68 15.99
CA GLY A 157 13.79 11.46 16.15
C GLY A 157 12.56 10.60 16.34
N PRO A 158 11.36 11.17 16.11
CA PRO A 158 10.12 10.43 16.26
C PRO A 158 10.12 9.17 15.42
N ILE A 159 9.67 8.07 16.01
CA ILE A 159 9.28 6.88 15.27
C ILE A 159 7.81 7.05 14.96
N LYS A 160 7.54 7.23 13.67
CA LYS A 160 6.21 7.06 13.18
C LYS A 160 6.27 5.86 12.30
N HIS A 161 5.31 4.95 12.51
CA HIS A 161 5.12 3.89 11.56
C HIS A 161 6.43 3.11 11.36
N GLY A 162 7.13 2.70 12.44
CA GLY A 162 8.45 2.03 12.45
C GLY A 162 9.57 2.54 11.53
N ILE A 163 9.44 3.73 10.95
CA ILE A 163 10.55 4.42 10.33
C ILE A 163 10.98 5.54 11.27
N VAL A 164 12.20 5.42 11.77
CA VAL A 164 12.84 6.46 12.57
C VAL A 164 13.13 7.66 11.69
N ARG A 165 12.58 8.82 12.05
CA ARG A 165 12.96 10.07 11.42
C ARG A 165 14.18 10.64 12.13
N MET A 166 15.35 10.34 11.62
CA MET A 166 16.61 10.86 12.10
C MET A 166 16.64 12.38 11.97
N ILE A 167 17.07 13.06 13.02
CA ILE A 167 17.16 14.51 13.10
C ILE A 167 18.63 14.89 12.81
N PRO A 168 18.91 15.72 11.80
CA PRO A 168 20.27 16.14 11.51
C PRO A 168 20.79 17.03 12.64
N THR A 169 22.07 16.90 12.96
CA THR A 169 22.74 17.83 13.87
C THR A 169 23.29 19.06 13.14
N ALA A 170 23.38 19.02 11.80
CA ALA A 170 23.87 20.13 11.00
C ALA A 170 22.86 21.29 10.89
N SER A 171 23.38 22.50 10.72
CA SER A 171 22.58 23.72 10.58
C SER A 171 21.69 23.69 9.34
N ARG A 172 20.42 24.11 9.48
CA ARG A 172 19.46 24.22 8.35
C ARG A 172 19.59 25.52 7.55
N GLN A 173 20.66 26.28 7.76
CA GLN A 173 20.91 27.51 7.02
C GLN A 173 20.92 27.25 5.51
N ARG A 174 20.37 28.21 4.77
CA ARG A 174 20.36 28.19 3.31
C ARG A 174 21.49 29.06 2.81
N ILE A 175 22.10 28.63 1.72
CA ILE A 175 23.09 29.43 1.02
C ILE A 175 22.55 29.86 -0.35
N HIS A 176 23.06 30.97 -0.84
CA HIS A 176 22.62 31.56 -2.10
C HIS A 176 23.78 31.46 -3.10
N LYS A 177 23.55 30.77 -4.21
CA LYS A 177 24.52 30.65 -5.32
C LYS A 177 23.99 31.42 -6.52
N PRO A 178 24.72 32.42 -7.06
CA PRO A 178 24.29 33.14 -8.26
C PRO A 178 24.03 32.19 -9.43
N LEU A 179 22.92 32.38 -10.14
CA LEU A 179 22.58 31.61 -11.33
C LEU A 179 23.13 32.31 -12.58
N LEU A 180 24.39 32.04 -12.89
CA LEU A 180 25.08 32.63 -14.03
C LEU A 180 24.69 31.95 -15.36
N PRO A 181 24.76 32.67 -16.49
CA PRO A 181 24.61 32.08 -17.81
C PRO A 181 25.50 30.86 -18.04
N GLY A 182 24.95 29.82 -18.66
CA GLY A 182 25.63 28.55 -18.94
C GLY A 182 25.58 27.53 -17.80
N ILE A 183 25.14 27.91 -16.59
CA ILE A 183 24.94 26.94 -15.51
C ILE A 183 23.81 25.99 -15.89
N THR A 184 24.06 24.70 -15.71
CA THR A 184 23.06 23.64 -15.79
C THR A 184 22.89 22.95 -14.46
N PHE A 185 21.66 22.54 -14.14
CA PHE A 185 21.34 21.81 -12.92
C PHE A 185 20.05 21.02 -13.13
N GLU A 186 19.79 20.04 -12.29
CA GLU A 186 18.50 19.34 -12.31
C GLU A 186 17.55 19.96 -11.29
N ALA A 187 16.29 20.07 -11.69
CA ALA A 187 15.23 20.52 -10.81
C ALA A 187 13.90 19.85 -11.18
N ARG A 188 12.95 19.95 -10.27
CA ARG A 188 11.55 19.62 -10.56
C ARG A 188 10.79 20.91 -10.82
N LEU A 189 9.68 20.78 -11.54
CA LEU A 189 8.83 21.92 -11.87
C LEU A 189 7.50 21.79 -11.12
N ARG A 190 7.06 22.91 -10.55
CA ARG A 190 5.78 23.02 -9.83
C ARG A 190 4.63 22.70 -10.77
N GLY A 191 3.72 21.84 -10.34
CA GLY A 191 2.59 21.38 -11.15
C GLY A 191 2.95 20.40 -12.27
N ARG A 192 4.23 19.98 -12.37
CA ARG A 192 4.71 18.99 -13.35
C ARG A 192 5.55 17.90 -12.67
N GLU A 193 5.29 17.62 -11.40
CA GLU A 193 6.10 16.71 -10.61
C GLU A 193 6.01 15.25 -11.08
N LEU A 194 4.90 14.87 -11.75
CA LEU A 194 4.69 13.55 -12.36
C LEU A 194 5.66 13.25 -13.52
N TYR A 195 6.26 14.28 -14.12
CA TYR A 195 7.18 14.15 -15.26
C TYR A 195 8.61 13.78 -14.84
N GLY A 196 8.90 13.72 -13.55
CA GLY A 196 10.26 13.51 -13.05
C GLY A 196 11.09 14.80 -13.00
N PRO A 197 12.41 14.68 -12.81
CA PRO A 197 13.33 15.83 -12.87
C PRO A 197 13.56 16.32 -14.32
N PHE A 198 13.83 17.61 -14.43
CA PHE A 198 14.21 18.33 -15.66
C PHE A 198 15.63 18.85 -15.50
N GLN A 199 16.41 18.79 -16.59
CA GLN A 199 17.64 19.55 -16.71
C GLN A 199 17.27 21.00 -17.05
N ILE A 200 17.72 21.93 -16.23
CA ILE A 200 17.51 23.38 -16.38
C ILE A 200 18.82 24.01 -16.83
N GLU A 201 18.74 24.87 -17.84
CA GLU A 201 19.85 25.65 -18.37
C GLU A 201 19.55 27.15 -18.23
N ALA A 202 20.46 27.90 -17.62
CA ALA A 202 20.38 29.36 -17.59
C ALA A 202 21.01 29.97 -18.85
N LYS A 203 20.23 30.74 -19.61
CA LYS A 203 20.67 31.39 -20.86
C LYS A 203 21.31 32.75 -20.59
N LYS A 204 21.98 33.31 -21.61
CA LYS A 204 22.71 34.60 -21.53
C LYS A 204 21.80 35.80 -21.24
N ASP A 205 20.54 35.71 -21.60
CA ASP A 205 19.49 36.70 -21.34
C ASP A 205 18.81 36.52 -19.96
N GLY A 206 19.30 35.59 -19.12
CA GLY A 206 18.70 35.26 -17.83
C GLY A 206 17.46 34.36 -17.93
N GLN A 207 17.10 33.93 -19.15
CA GLN A 207 15.99 33.00 -19.36
C GLN A 207 16.38 31.59 -18.90
N LEU A 208 15.46 30.89 -18.23
CA LEU A 208 15.66 29.50 -17.85
C LEU A 208 14.97 28.57 -18.87
N VAL A 209 15.67 27.54 -19.32
CA VAL A 209 15.13 26.55 -20.25
C VAL A 209 15.14 25.18 -19.61
N ALA A 210 13.98 24.54 -19.54
CA ALA A 210 13.82 23.18 -19.05
C ALA A 210 13.85 22.17 -20.19
N LYS A 211 14.55 21.06 -19.97
CA LYS A 211 14.56 19.86 -20.80
C LYS A 211 14.28 18.64 -19.91
N PRO A 212 13.34 17.75 -20.27
CA PRO A 212 13.15 16.51 -19.52
C PRO A 212 14.44 15.69 -19.46
N VAL A 213 14.77 15.11 -18.29
CA VAL A 213 15.83 14.10 -18.20
C VAL A 213 15.24 12.79 -18.69
N LEU A 214 15.56 12.43 -19.93
CA LEU A 214 14.92 11.37 -20.70
C LEU A 214 15.98 10.45 -21.30
N ASP A 215 15.91 9.16 -21.02
CA ASP A 215 16.55 8.14 -21.87
C ASP A 215 15.62 7.89 -23.06
N GLY A 216 16.02 8.36 -24.25
CA GLY A 216 15.47 7.90 -25.53
C GLY A 216 14.17 8.54 -26.06
N PHE A 217 13.59 9.59 -25.46
CA PHE A 217 12.40 10.27 -26.02
C PHE A 217 12.49 11.81 -26.09
N CYS A 218 11.71 12.37 -27.02
CA CYS A 218 11.59 13.74 -27.53
C CYS A 218 12.34 14.89 -26.80
N PRO A 219 13.22 15.66 -27.47
CA PRO A 219 14.03 16.74 -26.90
C PRO A 219 13.25 18.07 -26.74
N ILE A 220 11.99 18.03 -26.30
CA ILE A 220 11.18 19.25 -26.14
C ILE A 220 11.81 20.12 -25.06
N LYS A 221 12.36 21.27 -25.47
CA LYS A 221 12.85 22.33 -24.57
C LYS A 221 11.78 23.41 -24.48
N PHE A 222 11.57 23.95 -23.29
CA PHE A 222 10.67 25.07 -23.08
C PHE A 222 11.19 26.01 -22.01
N THR A 223 10.92 27.30 -22.18
CA THR A 223 11.28 28.33 -21.20
C THR A 223 10.50 28.14 -19.91
N ILE A 224 11.09 28.44 -18.76
CA ILE A 224 10.39 28.47 -17.47
C ILE A 224 10.77 29.74 -16.71
N GLU A 225 9.93 30.11 -15.77
CA GLU A 225 10.20 31.18 -14.82
C GLU A 225 10.82 30.63 -13.52
N PRO A 226 11.62 31.43 -12.78
CA PRO A 226 12.25 31.00 -11.53
C PRO A 226 11.28 30.41 -10.49
N HIS A 227 10.05 30.94 -10.41
CA HIS A 227 9.04 30.48 -9.46
C HIS A 227 8.45 29.11 -9.82
N GLU A 228 8.57 28.67 -11.08
CA GLU A 228 8.16 27.33 -11.52
C GLU A 228 9.12 26.24 -11.01
N ILE A 229 10.32 26.60 -10.56
CA ILE A 229 11.25 25.64 -9.96
C ILE A 229 10.72 25.22 -8.59
N ALA A 230 10.45 23.92 -8.46
CA ALA A 230 10.10 23.29 -7.21
C ALA A 230 11.36 22.96 -6.41
N PRO A 231 11.27 22.95 -5.07
CA PRO A 231 12.31 22.35 -4.25
C PRO A 231 12.53 20.90 -4.67
N SER A 232 13.74 20.36 -4.49
CA SER A 232 14.05 18.93 -4.67
C SER A 232 13.07 18.03 -3.92
N TYR A 233 12.47 18.57 -2.86
CA TYR A 233 11.47 17.95 -2.03
C TYR A 233 10.14 18.73 -2.06
N VAL A 234 9.14 18.20 -2.76
CA VAL A 234 7.81 18.80 -2.81
C VAL A 234 6.73 17.73 -2.74
N ARG A 235 5.62 18.07 -2.10
CA ARG A 235 4.45 17.22 -2.00
C ARG A 235 3.67 17.31 -3.31
N VAL A 236 3.36 16.17 -3.92
CA VAL A 236 2.66 16.13 -5.20
C VAL A 236 1.18 15.85 -5.00
N ASN A 237 0.32 16.65 -5.63
CA ASN A 237 -1.12 16.45 -5.58
C ASN A 237 -1.53 15.26 -6.45
N CYS A 238 -2.42 14.43 -5.93
CA CYS A 238 -3.14 13.46 -6.72
C CYS A 238 -4.23 14.17 -7.52
N PRO A 239 -4.36 13.91 -8.83
CA PRO A 239 -5.53 14.31 -9.61
C PRO A 239 -6.85 13.73 -9.04
N ASP A 240 -6.83 12.47 -8.61
CA ASP A 240 -8.01 11.64 -8.26
C ASP A 240 -8.51 11.78 -6.80
N PHE A 241 -7.72 12.29 -5.86
CA PHE A 241 -8.04 12.24 -4.42
C PHE A 241 -8.37 13.59 -3.76
N GLY A 242 -8.38 14.71 -4.50
CA GLY A 242 -8.56 16.05 -3.93
C GLY A 242 -7.56 16.39 -2.81
N GLY A 243 -6.42 15.68 -2.79
CA GLY A 243 -5.36 15.70 -1.80
C GLY A 243 -4.07 15.13 -2.40
N CYS A 244 -2.98 15.11 -1.66
CA CYS A 244 -1.71 14.54 -2.13
C CYS A 244 -1.72 13.01 -2.03
N PHE A 245 -1.26 12.26 -3.05
CA PHE A 245 -0.89 10.85 -2.90
C PHE A 245 0.61 10.68 -2.91
N ASP A 246 1.03 9.54 -2.38
CA ASP A 246 2.43 9.23 -2.23
C ASP A 246 3.02 8.81 -3.58
N ILE A 247 3.56 9.74 -4.37
CA ILE A 247 4.42 9.35 -5.51
C ILE A 247 5.74 8.88 -4.93
N ASP A 248 6.14 7.70 -5.37
CA ASP A 248 7.10 6.81 -4.73
C ASP A 248 8.56 7.24 -4.59
N ALA A 249 8.88 8.54 -4.68
CA ALA A 249 9.89 9.06 -3.75
C ALA A 249 9.81 10.55 -3.45
N PHE A 250 8.68 11.20 -3.74
CA PHE A 250 8.46 12.50 -3.15
C PHE A 250 8.15 12.44 -1.66
N LEU A 251 7.90 11.24 -1.12
CA LEU A 251 7.50 11.08 0.26
C LEU A 251 8.52 10.43 1.17
N TYR A 252 9.56 9.83 0.61
CA TYR A 252 10.46 9.09 1.48
C TYR A 252 11.42 10.00 2.27
N CYS A 253 11.88 11.13 1.71
CA CYS A 253 12.78 12.04 2.43
C CYS A 253 12.10 13.28 3.03
N GLU A 254 10.92 13.71 2.54
CA GLU A 254 10.23 14.93 3.04
C GLU A 254 8.82 14.74 3.64
N ASP A 255 8.11 13.63 3.38
CA ASP A 255 6.80 13.44 4.03
C ASP A 255 6.94 12.96 5.47
N LYS A 256 8.12 12.40 5.77
CA LYS A 256 8.65 12.32 7.12
C LYS A 256 9.00 13.69 7.69
N LEU A 257 9.52 14.64 6.90
CA LEU A 257 9.92 15.98 7.35
C LEU A 257 8.78 16.83 7.96
N ARG A 258 7.51 16.56 7.65
CA ARG A 258 6.41 17.51 7.95
C ARG A 258 5.38 17.09 8.99
N CYS A 259 5.38 15.86 9.53
CA CYS A 259 4.49 15.43 10.66
C CYS A 259 3.03 15.95 10.65
N ARG A 260 2.46 16.29 9.48
CA ARG A 260 1.10 16.81 9.28
C ARG A 260 0.54 16.39 7.92
N ALA A 261 0.58 15.09 7.62
CA ALA A 261 -0.34 14.50 6.64
C ALA A 261 -1.79 14.38 7.21
N THR A 262 -2.21 15.39 7.98
CA THR A 262 -3.58 15.68 8.38
C THR A 262 -3.73 17.19 8.28
N SER A 263 -4.51 17.61 7.28
CA SER A 263 -4.78 18.99 6.84
C SER A 263 -3.67 19.66 6.00
N VAL A 264 -3.87 19.71 4.67
CA VAL A 264 -3.38 20.82 3.85
C VAL A 264 -4.45 21.09 2.78
N LYS A 265 -4.88 22.36 2.69
CA LYS A 265 -5.80 22.87 1.67
C LYS A 265 -5.26 22.51 0.28
N ALA A 266 -6.15 22.03 -0.59
CA ALA A 266 -5.88 21.82 -2.00
C ALA A 266 -5.33 23.11 -2.62
N ILE A 267 -4.10 23.06 -3.12
CA ILE A 267 -3.63 24.07 -4.07
C ILE A 267 -4.28 23.68 -5.39
N ARG A 268 -5.11 24.58 -5.93
CA ARG A 268 -5.76 24.42 -7.25
C ARG A 268 -4.68 24.04 -8.26
N ALA A 269 -4.72 22.81 -8.76
CA ALA A 269 -3.97 22.43 -9.94
C ALA A 269 -4.45 23.34 -11.08
N MET A 270 -3.53 24.03 -11.74
CA MET A 270 -3.87 24.77 -12.95
C MET A 270 -4.40 23.77 -13.99
N ARG A 271 -5.58 24.08 -14.54
CA ARG A 271 -6.21 23.35 -15.63
C ARG A 271 -5.33 23.46 -16.88
N LEU A 272 -4.44 22.51 -17.08
CA LEU A 272 -3.97 22.13 -18.41
C LEU A 272 -4.76 20.89 -18.83
N PRO A 273 -5.15 20.77 -20.11
CA PRO A 273 -5.90 19.64 -20.60
C PRO A 273 -4.96 18.43 -20.66
N THR A 274 -4.86 17.73 -19.54
CA THR A 274 -4.27 16.40 -19.49
C THR A 274 -5.30 15.46 -20.05
N SER A 275 -5.00 14.80 -21.17
CA SER A 275 -5.83 13.80 -21.85
C SER A 275 -6.80 13.09 -20.91
N ASP A 276 -8.10 13.23 -21.16
CA ASP A 276 -9.25 12.73 -20.38
C ASP A 276 -9.33 11.19 -20.35
N ARG A 277 -8.31 10.51 -19.81
CA ARG A 277 -8.47 9.15 -19.32
C ARG A 277 -8.30 9.15 -17.82
N ASP A 278 -9.42 8.92 -17.14
CA ASP A 278 -9.43 8.68 -15.70
C ASP A 278 -8.47 7.52 -15.40
N PRO A 279 -7.47 7.72 -14.53
CA PRO A 279 -6.67 6.62 -14.04
C PRO A 279 -7.57 5.68 -13.25
N MET A 280 -8.03 4.59 -13.86
CA MET A 280 -8.96 3.66 -13.23
C MET A 280 -8.32 2.29 -13.13
N PHE A 281 -8.34 1.75 -11.91
CA PHE A 281 -8.26 0.31 -11.74
C PHE A 281 -9.30 -0.36 -12.64
N GLY A 282 -8.97 -1.55 -13.15
CA GLY A 282 -9.97 -2.36 -13.84
C GLY A 282 -11.07 -2.83 -12.89
N THR A 283 -12.07 -3.48 -13.47
CA THR A 283 -13.16 -4.13 -12.75
C THR A 283 -13.36 -5.53 -13.32
N LEU A 284 -13.79 -6.45 -12.46
CA LEU A 284 -14.34 -7.74 -12.86
C LEU A 284 -15.82 -7.51 -13.21
N SER A 285 -16.08 -7.20 -14.48
CA SER A 285 -17.42 -6.84 -14.98
C SER A 285 -18.18 -8.03 -15.61
N ARG A 286 -17.49 -9.12 -15.98
CA ARG A 286 -18.06 -10.33 -16.58
C ARG A 286 -17.36 -11.58 -16.07
N GLY A 287 -18.11 -12.65 -15.83
CA GLY A 287 -17.57 -13.94 -15.43
C GLY A 287 -18.10 -14.42 -14.07
N PRO A 288 -17.27 -15.12 -13.27
CA PRO A 288 -17.67 -15.62 -11.96
C PRO A 288 -18.08 -14.50 -11.01
N VAL A 289 -19.08 -14.79 -10.16
CA VAL A 289 -19.58 -13.88 -9.13
C VAL A 289 -19.10 -14.33 -7.75
N PRO A 290 -19.01 -13.42 -6.75
CA PRO A 290 -18.69 -13.81 -5.38
C PRO A 290 -19.71 -14.82 -4.84
N LEU A 291 -19.22 -15.80 -4.08
CA LEU A 291 -20.02 -16.76 -3.35
C LEU A 291 -19.76 -16.62 -1.85
N LEU A 292 -20.80 -16.24 -1.11
CA LEU A 292 -20.85 -16.29 0.34
C LEU A 292 -21.07 -17.74 0.75
N THR A 293 -20.23 -18.25 1.65
CA THR A 293 -20.51 -19.50 2.34
C THR A 293 -20.48 -19.27 3.85
N ASN A 294 -20.88 -20.29 4.60
CA ASN A 294 -21.14 -20.21 6.02
C ASN A 294 -20.44 -21.37 6.71
N GLY A 295 -19.53 -21.05 7.62
CA GLY A 295 -18.80 -22.05 8.40
C GLY A 295 -18.04 -23.07 7.54
N LEU A 296 -18.37 -24.35 7.68
CA LEU A 296 -17.69 -25.46 6.99
C LEU A 296 -17.88 -25.45 5.47
N ASP A 297 -18.93 -24.83 4.96
CA ASP A 297 -19.22 -24.76 3.52
C ASP A 297 -18.07 -24.11 2.74
N HIS A 298 -17.28 -23.25 3.39
CA HIS A 298 -16.06 -22.67 2.82
C HIS A 298 -15.05 -23.73 2.36
N LEU A 299 -14.88 -24.79 3.16
CA LEU A 299 -13.89 -25.82 2.86
C LEU A 299 -14.33 -26.70 1.70
N VAL A 300 -15.65 -26.91 1.54
CA VAL A 300 -16.23 -27.63 0.40
C VAL A 300 -15.93 -26.91 -0.90
N VAL A 301 -15.99 -25.57 -0.91
CA VAL A 301 -15.62 -24.76 -2.09
C VAL A 301 -14.15 -24.97 -2.46
N PHE A 302 -13.25 -24.98 -1.47
CA PHE A 302 -11.81 -25.20 -1.71
C PHE A 302 -11.50 -26.62 -2.19
N GLU A 303 -12.07 -27.63 -1.52
CA GLU A 303 -11.94 -29.02 -1.92
C GLU A 303 -12.42 -29.21 -3.36
N LYS A 304 -13.64 -28.77 -3.66
CA LYS A 304 -14.23 -28.89 -5.00
C LYS A 304 -13.34 -28.22 -6.05
N PHE A 305 -12.86 -27.01 -5.77
CA PHE A 305 -11.98 -26.31 -6.71
C PHE A 305 -10.69 -27.10 -7.01
N ILE A 306 -10.05 -27.69 -6.00
CA ILE A 306 -8.85 -28.51 -6.18
C ILE A 306 -9.19 -29.78 -6.98
N ARG A 307 -10.25 -30.50 -6.59
CA ARG A 307 -10.67 -31.76 -7.23
C ARG A 307 -11.09 -31.57 -8.68
N ASP A 308 -11.84 -30.52 -8.98
CA ASP A 308 -12.26 -30.15 -10.34
C ASP A 308 -11.04 -29.81 -11.23
N CYS A 309 -9.90 -29.46 -10.64
CA CYS A 309 -8.65 -29.20 -11.36
C CYS A 309 -7.69 -30.40 -11.38
N THR A 310 -8.02 -31.53 -10.73
CA THR A 310 -7.10 -32.67 -10.59
C THR A 310 -6.81 -33.33 -11.94
N THR A 311 -7.81 -33.46 -12.81
CA THR A 311 -7.63 -34.08 -14.12
C THR A 311 -6.85 -33.17 -15.06
N PRO A 312 -5.83 -33.68 -15.79
CA PRO A 312 -5.09 -32.89 -16.76
C PRO A 312 -6.01 -32.29 -17.83
N SER A 313 -5.86 -31.00 -18.11
CA SER A 313 -6.43 -30.44 -19.34
C SER A 313 -5.73 -31.11 -20.52
N PRO A 314 -6.45 -31.69 -21.51
CA PRO A 314 -5.86 -32.45 -22.60
C PRO A 314 -4.96 -31.63 -23.54
N LYS A 315 -4.76 -30.33 -23.28
CA LYS A 315 -4.13 -29.37 -24.20
C LYS A 315 -2.68 -28.99 -23.85
N THR A 316 -2.09 -29.46 -22.75
CA THR A 316 -0.68 -29.14 -22.43
C THR A 316 0.06 -30.24 -21.65
N PRO A 317 1.19 -30.76 -22.15
CA PRO A 317 2.09 -31.65 -21.40
C PRO A 317 2.99 -30.85 -20.43
N GLN A 318 2.46 -29.80 -19.80
CA GLN A 318 3.20 -28.99 -18.85
C GLN A 318 3.13 -29.61 -17.46
N GLN A 319 4.28 -29.62 -16.77
CA GLN A 319 4.34 -29.93 -15.35
C GLN A 319 3.33 -29.06 -14.59
N ARG A 320 2.33 -29.71 -13.99
CA ARG A 320 1.23 -29.06 -13.27
C ARG A 320 1.75 -28.25 -12.09
N ARG A 321 1.08 -27.15 -11.74
CA ARG A 321 1.45 -26.32 -10.60
C ARG A 321 0.26 -26.00 -9.72
N LEU A 322 0.43 -26.16 -8.41
CA LEU A 322 -0.53 -25.74 -7.39
C LEU A 322 0.18 -24.85 -6.37
N THR A 323 -0.36 -23.67 -6.11
CA THR A 323 0.16 -22.77 -5.08
C THR A 323 -0.98 -22.24 -4.21
N ILE A 324 -0.83 -22.34 -2.89
CA ILE A 324 -1.78 -21.77 -1.92
C ILE A 324 -1.15 -20.56 -1.25
N LEU A 325 -1.90 -19.46 -1.14
CA LEU A 325 -1.64 -18.38 -0.20
C LEU A 325 -2.54 -18.55 1.01
N ASN A 326 -1.99 -18.60 2.22
CA ASN A 326 -2.81 -18.62 3.43
C ASN A 326 -2.07 -17.95 4.60
N LEU A 327 -2.83 -17.52 5.63
CA LEU A 327 -2.22 -16.92 6.82
C LEU A 327 -1.48 -17.94 7.68
N SER A 328 -2.17 -19.04 7.92
CA SER A 328 -1.77 -20.11 8.81
C SER A 328 -2.30 -21.41 8.25
N MET A 329 -1.61 -22.52 8.49
CA MET A 329 -2.05 -23.85 8.03
C MET A 329 -1.90 -24.90 9.13
N CYS A 330 -2.85 -25.82 9.26
CA CYS A 330 -2.76 -27.02 10.12
C CYS A 330 -3.57 -28.18 9.53
N ASP A 331 -3.33 -29.41 9.97
CA ASP A 331 -4.17 -30.57 9.62
C ASP A 331 -5.29 -30.89 10.61
N GLN A 332 -5.46 -30.09 11.66
CA GLN A 332 -6.44 -30.35 12.71
C GLN A 332 -7.84 -29.91 12.31
N GLY A 333 -8.86 -30.64 12.80
CA GLY A 333 -10.26 -30.29 12.64
C GLY A 333 -10.74 -30.36 11.19
N ASP A 334 -11.60 -29.42 10.81
CA ASP A 334 -12.32 -29.44 9.53
C ASP A 334 -11.39 -29.19 8.33
N ALA A 335 -10.25 -28.54 8.55
CA ALA A 335 -9.23 -28.23 7.54
C ALA A 335 -8.62 -29.47 6.85
N LYS A 336 -8.76 -30.67 7.45
CA LYS A 336 -8.26 -31.93 6.88
C LYS A 336 -8.82 -32.21 5.49
N ILE A 337 -10.03 -31.77 5.17
CA ILE A 337 -10.65 -32.00 3.86
C ILE A 337 -9.85 -31.36 2.71
N VAL A 338 -9.30 -30.16 2.94
CA VAL A 338 -8.46 -29.46 1.96
C VAL A 338 -7.09 -30.12 1.86
N VAL A 339 -6.51 -30.55 2.97
CA VAL A 339 -5.23 -31.30 2.98
C VAL A 339 -5.37 -32.62 2.20
N ASN A 340 -6.46 -33.35 2.40
CA ASN A 340 -6.75 -34.56 1.62
C ASN A 340 -6.87 -34.25 0.12
N ALA A 341 -7.58 -33.19 -0.26
CA ALA A 341 -7.68 -32.79 -1.66
C ALA A 341 -6.31 -32.46 -2.30
N LEU A 342 -5.36 -31.90 -1.53
CA LEU A 342 -3.98 -31.68 -1.99
C LEU A 342 -3.24 -33.01 -2.21
N ILE A 343 -3.40 -33.97 -1.31
CA ILE A 343 -2.80 -35.30 -1.45
C ILE A 343 -3.37 -36.01 -2.68
N ASP A 344 -4.69 -35.99 -2.86
CA ASP A 344 -5.35 -36.58 -4.02
C ASP A 344 -4.88 -35.92 -5.33
N PHE A 345 -4.66 -34.60 -5.33
CA PHE A 345 -4.07 -33.89 -6.46
C PHE A 345 -2.65 -34.37 -6.78
N ARG A 346 -1.81 -34.58 -5.75
CA ARG A 346 -0.45 -35.11 -5.87
C ARG A 346 -0.44 -36.54 -6.42
N GLU A 347 -1.30 -37.42 -5.92
CA GLU A 347 -1.38 -38.81 -6.37
C GLU A 347 -1.69 -38.91 -7.86
N GLN A 348 -2.60 -38.06 -8.34
CA GLN A 348 -2.98 -38.00 -9.76
C GLN A 348 -1.97 -37.23 -10.63
N ASN A 349 -1.14 -36.38 -10.02
CA ASN A 349 -0.13 -35.58 -10.72
C ASN A 349 1.24 -35.73 -10.02
N PRO A 350 1.92 -36.88 -10.15
CA PRO A 350 3.12 -37.21 -9.37
C PRO A 350 4.25 -36.18 -9.49
N ASP A 351 4.36 -35.54 -10.65
CA ASP A 351 5.40 -34.56 -10.95
C ASP A 351 4.99 -33.10 -10.70
N ALA A 352 3.79 -32.83 -10.17
CA ALA A 352 3.33 -31.46 -9.93
C ALA A 352 4.27 -30.66 -9.02
N ILE A 353 4.40 -29.36 -9.26
CA ILE A 353 5.07 -28.45 -8.32
C ILE A 353 4.01 -27.89 -7.38
N MET A 354 4.13 -28.19 -6.08
CA MET A 354 3.15 -27.82 -5.07
C MET A 354 3.80 -26.99 -3.97
N SER A 355 3.30 -25.78 -3.75
CA SER A 355 3.76 -24.86 -2.72
C SER A 355 2.61 -24.31 -1.89
N VAL A 356 2.84 -24.09 -0.60
CA VAL A 356 1.93 -23.35 0.28
C VAL A 356 2.72 -22.22 0.93
N VAL A 357 2.33 -20.99 0.64
CA VAL A 357 2.94 -19.78 1.18
C VAL A 357 2.16 -19.37 2.44
N VAL A 358 2.83 -19.38 3.59
CA VAL A 358 2.20 -19.13 4.90
C VAL A 358 3.04 -18.24 5.81
N SER A 359 2.40 -17.64 6.82
CA SER A 359 3.11 -16.87 7.84
C SER A 359 3.45 -17.68 9.10
N LYS A 360 2.77 -18.81 9.31
CA LYS A 360 2.95 -19.73 10.44
C LYS A 360 2.30 -21.08 10.17
N LEU A 361 2.78 -22.14 10.82
CA LEU A 361 2.15 -23.46 10.85
C LEU A 361 1.32 -23.59 12.12
N GLY A 362 0.02 -23.34 12.04
CA GLY A 362 -0.90 -23.41 13.17
C GLY A 362 -0.65 -22.40 14.30
N PRO A 363 -1.41 -22.48 15.41
CA PRO A 363 -1.13 -21.72 16.63
C PRO A 363 0.17 -22.22 17.30
N THR A 364 0.86 -21.36 18.06
CA THR A 364 2.14 -21.72 18.71
C THR A 364 2.05 -22.99 19.54
N ILE A 365 0.94 -23.16 20.27
CA ILE A 365 0.69 -24.37 21.08
C ILE A 365 0.62 -25.67 20.28
N TYR A 366 0.36 -25.61 18.98
CA TYR A 366 0.31 -26.78 18.09
C TYR A 366 1.69 -27.13 17.55
N GLN A 367 2.59 -26.15 17.36
CA GLN A 367 3.88 -26.33 16.67
C GLN A 367 4.79 -27.34 17.36
N ASP A 368 4.75 -27.43 18.69
CA ASP A 368 5.60 -28.34 19.47
C ASP A 368 5.00 -29.76 19.65
N THR A 369 3.81 -30.01 19.10
CA THR A 369 3.08 -31.26 19.30
C THR A 369 3.57 -32.40 18.38
N PRO A 370 3.41 -33.68 18.79
CA PRO A 370 3.62 -34.81 17.89
C PRO A 370 2.74 -34.77 16.64
N ALA A 371 1.50 -34.25 16.75
CA ALA A 371 0.60 -34.09 15.63
C ALA A 371 1.17 -33.15 14.55
N CYS A 372 1.75 -32.00 14.95
CA CYS A 372 2.42 -31.10 14.01
C CYS A 372 3.62 -31.76 13.33
N ARG A 373 4.40 -32.57 14.06
CA ARG A 373 5.52 -33.32 13.45
C ARG A 373 5.04 -34.33 12.41
N GLU A 374 3.96 -35.06 12.67
CA GLU A 374 3.36 -35.98 11.69
C GLU A 374 2.77 -35.23 10.50
N TYR A 375 2.17 -34.07 10.73
CA TYR A 375 1.69 -33.21 9.65
C TYR A 375 2.82 -32.75 8.71
N VAL A 376 3.93 -32.27 9.27
CA VAL A 376 5.10 -31.88 8.46
C VAL A 376 5.62 -33.08 7.67
N LYS A 377 5.74 -34.26 8.28
CA LYS A 377 6.12 -35.49 7.56
C LYS A 377 5.14 -35.84 6.44
N LEU A 378 3.84 -35.64 6.65
CA LEU A 378 2.81 -35.87 5.63
C LEU A 378 3.02 -34.95 4.41
N LEU A 379 3.29 -33.67 4.65
CA LEU A 379 3.60 -32.71 3.59
C LEU A 379 4.89 -33.06 2.85
N GLU A 380 5.95 -33.44 3.58
CA GLU A 380 7.23 -33.87 3.02
C GLU A 380 7.09 -35.12 2.13
N ARG A 381 6.38 -36.15 2.63
CA ARG A 381 6.08 -37.39 1.88
C ARG A 381 5.35 -37.10 0.56
N ASN A 382 4.47 -36.11 0.56
CA ASN A 382 3.70 -35.68 -0.61
C ASN A 382 4.38 -34.58 -1.43
N ARG A 383 5.64 -34.23 -1.12
CA ARG A 383 6.41 -33.19 -1.83
C ARG A 383 5.62 -31.87 -1.95
N ILE A 384 4.96 -31.46 -0.87
CA ILE A 384 4.28 -30.17 -0.76
C ILE A 384 5.24 -29.22 -0.04
N HIS A 385 5.76 -28.24 -0.77
CA HIS A 385 6.72 -27.28 -0.23
C HIS A 385 6.01 -26.22 0.62
N ILE A 386 6.57 -25.87 1.77
CA ILE A 386 6.08 -24.78 2.62
C ILE A 386 7.02 -23.59 2.48
N ASP A 387 6.51 -22.54 1.88
CA ASP A 387 7.20 -21.26 1.73
C ASP A 387 6.78 -20.34 2.87
N MET A 388 7.66 -20.17 3.86
CA MET A 388 7.43 -19.22 4.94
C MET A 388 7.60 -17.80 4.38
N PHE A 389 6.50 -17.05 4.29
CA PHE A 389 6.53 -15.63 3.96
C PHE A 389 6.95 -14.81 5.19
N THR A 390 8.17 -15.06 5.62
CA THR A 390 8.86 -14.26 6.61
C THR A 390 9.74 -13.30 5.83
N GLY A 391 9.37 -12.02 5.84
CA GLY A 391 10.29 -10.98 5.40
C GLY A 391 11.58 -11.08 6.21
N VAL A 392 12.70 -11.04 5.50
CA VAL A 392 14.10 -10.92 5.96
C VAL A 392 14.25 -10.80 7.48
N ASP A 393 14.91 -11.79 8.08
CA ASP A 393 15.21 -11.92 9.52
C ASP A 393 15.27 -10.57 10.25
N GLY A 394 14.26 -10.31 11.08
CA GLY A 394 14.14 -9.10 11.86
C GLY A 394 12.79 -8.99 12.59
N PRO A 395 12.67 -8.10 13.59
CA PRO A 395 11.54 -8.05 14.53
C PRO A 395 10.20 -7.54 13.93
N THR A 396 10.12 -7.29 12.61
CA THR A 396 8.90 -6.80 11.95
C THR A 396 8.26 -7.88 11.09
N ARG A 397 7.33 -8.63 11.69
CA ARG A 397 6.55 -9.70 11.03
C ARG A 397 5.89 -9.18 9.74
N GLN A 398 6.37 -9.66 8.59
CA GLN A 398 5.58 -9.66 7.36
C GLN A 398 4.60 -10.83 7.44
N VAL A 399 3.39 -10.65 6.92
CA VAL A 399 2.33 -11.63 7.05
C VAL A 399 1.67 -11.81 5.68
N VAL A 400 1.49 -13.03 5.23
CA VAL A 400 0.55 -13.32 4.14
C VAL A 400 -0.83 -13.35 4.75
N HIS A 401 -1.61 -12.30 4.52
CA HIS A 401 -3.01 -12.27 4.87
C HIS A 401 -3.92 -12.43 3.65
N ALA A 402 -3.36 -12.41 2.45
CA ALA A 402 -3.99 -12.85 1.23
C ALA A 402 -4.39 -14.33 1.31
N LYS A 403 -5.52 -14.69 0.70
CA LYS A 403 -5.89 -16.09 0.51
C LYS A 403 -6.24 -16.37 -0.95
N ALA A 404 -5.57 -17.38 -1.50
CA ALA A 404 -5.79 -17.83 -2.87
C ALA A 404 -5.38 -19.29 -3.04
N ILE A 405 -6.05 -20.00 -3.95
CA ILE A 405 -5.59 -21.27 -4.51
C ILE A 405 -5.35 -21.03 -6.00
N VAL A 406 -4.13 -21.26 -6.46
CA VAL A 406 -3.72 -21.09 -7.87
C VAL A 406 -3.37 -22.47 -8.41
N ILE A 407 -4.09 -22.92 -9.44
CA ILE A 407 -3.79 -24.17 -10.15
C ILE A 407 -3.67 -23.84 -11.62
N ASP A 408 -2.45 -23.93 -12.14
CA ASP A 408 -2.11 -23.57 -13.52
C ASP A 408 -2.67 -22.18 -13.93
N ASP A 409 -3.68 -22.12 -14.79
CA ASP A 409 -4.31 -20.87 -15.25
C ASP A 409 -5.65 -20.55 -14.56
N ARG A 410 -5.96 -21.24 -13.47
CA ARG A 410 -7.14 -20.99 -12.62
C ARG A 410 -6.72 -20.43 -11.26
N THR A 411 -7.55 -19.57 -10.71
CA THR A 411 -7.29 -18.95 -9.40
C THR A 411 -8.58 -18.72 -8.65
N LEU A 412 -8.66 -19.25 -7.43
CA LEU A 412 -9.75 -19.00 -6.49
C LEU A 412 -9.25 -18.06 -5.40
N PHE A 413 -9.86 -16.89 -5.25
CA PHE A 413 -9.64 -15.98 -4.13
C PHE A 413 -10.63 -16.23 -3.01
N SER A 414 -10.22 -15.96 -1.77
CA SER A 414 -11.11 -16.05 -0.61
C SER A 414 -10.82 -14.97 0.43
N THR A 415 -11.84 -14.57 1.19
CA THR A 415 -11.65 -13.82 2.43
C THR A 415 -11.36 -14.74 3.62
N GLY A 416 -11.80 -16.01 3.52
CA GLY A 416 -11.65 -17.03 4.54
C GLY A 416 -10.29 -17.69 4.53
N ALA A 417 -9.89 -18.24 5.68
CA ALA A 417 -8.70 -19.08 5.76
C ALA A 417 -8.93 -20.41 5.04
N ILE A 418 -8.00 -20.79 4.15
CA ILE A 418 -8.13 -22.02 3.35
C ILE A 418 -7.92 -23.28 4.20
N VAL A 419 -7.11 -23.14 5.25
CA VAL A 419 -6.78 -24.20 6.21
C VAL A 419 -6.78 -23.58 7.62
N ASP A 420 -7.91 -23.65 8.33
CA ASP A 420 -8.12 -23.02 9.66
C ASP A 420 -8.06 -24.05 10.82
N THR A 421 -7.87 -23.57 12.05
CA THR A 421 -7.42 -24.38 13.21
C THR A 421 -8.50 -24.67 14.27
N LYS A 422 -9.77 -24.29 14.04
CA LYS A 422 -10.90 -24.43 15.00
C LYS A 422 -12.23 -24.48 14.23
N PRO A 423 -13.38 -24.92 14.84
CA PRO A 423 -14.65 -24.96 14.12
C PRO A 423 -14.90 -23.64 13.42
N ILE A 424 -15.08 -23.72 12.10
CA ILE A 424 -15.26 -22.54 11.26
C ILE A 424 -16.70 -22.11 11.45
N ASP A 425 -16.89 -21.02 12.19
CA ASP A 425 -18.17 -20.35 12.35
C ASP A 425 -18.04 -18.90 11.85
N LYS A 426 -17.75 -18.79 10.56
CA LYS A 426 -17.50 -17.53 9.88
C LYS A 426 -18.25 -17.50 8.56
N ALA A 427 -18.79 -16.35 8.22
CA ALA A 427 -19.27 -16.04 6.88
C ALA A 427 -18.14 -15.35 6.12
N ASP A 428 -17.68 -15.97 5.03
CA ASP A 428 -16.59 -15.48 4.19
C ASP A 428 -17.07 -15.48 2.71
N PHE A 429 -16.30 -14.88 1.81
CA PHE A 429 -16.57 -14.95 0.37
C PHE A 429 -15.45 -15.68 -0.37
N SER A 430 -15.80 -16.39 -1.44
CA SER A 430 -14.87 -16.90 -2.44
C SER A 430 -15.26 -16.45 -3.84
N ILE A 431 -14.28 -16.23 -4.71
CA ILE A 431 -14.49 -15.85 -6.12
C ILE A 431 -13.40 -16.42 -7.00
N GLU A 432 -13.78 -17.09 -8.08
CA GLU A 432 -12.84 -17.51 -9.12
C GLU A 432 -12.50 -16.32 -10.02
N LEU A 433 -11.21 -16.10 -10.28
CA LEU A 433 -10.77 -15.05 -11.18
C LEU A 433 -11.06 -15.43 -12.64
N PRO A 434 -11.48 -14.46 -13.49
CA PRO A 434 -11.57 -14.69 -14.93
C PRO A 434 -10.21 -15.15 -15.51
N PRO A 435 -10.20 -15.94 -16.61
CA PRO A 435 -8.97 -16.57 -17.12
C PRO A 435 -7.79 -15.60 -17.35
N THR A 436 -8.05 -14.40 -17.86
CA THR A 436 -7.00 -13.38 -18.08
C THR A 436 -6.37 -12.92 -16.76
N ALA A 437 -7.20 -12.67 -15.74
CA ALA A 437 -6.75 -12.26 -14.42
C ALA A 437 -6.06 -13.41 -13.67
N ALA A 438 -6.59 -14.64 -13.78
CA ALA A 438 -5.98 -15.84 -13.20
C ALA A 438 -4.58 -16.11 -13.77
N LYS A 439 -4.39 -16.01 -15.09
CA LYS A 439 -3.08 -16.12 -15.74
C LYS A 439 -2.10 -15.04 -15.25
N ALA A 440 -2.54 -13.79 -15.20
CA ALA A 440 -1.71 -12.71 -14.69
C ALA A 440 -1.34 -12.92 -13.21
N PHE A 441 -2.26 -13.45 -12.41
CA PHE A 441 -2.02 -13.72 -10.99
C PHE A 441 -1.07 -14.89 -10.78
N GLN A 442 -1.15 -15.93 -11.62
CA GLN A 442 -0.17 -17.00 -11.61
C GLN A 442 1.23 -16.48 -11.91
N VAL A 443 1.40 -15.60 -12.91
CA VAL A 443 2.71 -15.00 -13.22
C VAL A 443 3.22 -14.17 -12.04
N TYR A 444 2.35 -13.37 -11.41
CA TYR A 444 2.69 -12.65 -10.18
C TYR A 444 3.13 -13.60 -9.06
N MET A 445 2.41 -14.70 -8.83
CA MET A 445 2.75 -15.70 -7.82
C MET A 445 4.11 -16.33 -8.07
N GLN A 446 4.38 -16.77 -9.30
CA GLN A 446 5.62 -17.44 -9.64
C GLN A 446 6.82 -16.49 -9.64
N GLU A 447 6.69 -15.29 -10.20
CA GLU A 447 7.81 -14.35 -10.30
C GLU A 447 7.99 -13.52 -9.02
N ALA A 448 6.92 -12.90 -8.51
CA ALA A 448 7.00 -12.00 -7.37
C ALA A 448 7.06 -12.75 -6.05
N ILE A 449 6.17 -13.72 -5.80
CA ILE A 449 6.11 -14.37 -4.49
C ILE A 449 7.18 -15.44 -4.35
N LEU A 450 7.34 -16.33 -5.34
CA LEU A 450 8.26 -17.46 -5.28
C LEU A 450 9.63 -17.19 -5.96
N GLY A 451 9.67 -16.36 -7.00
CA GLY A 451 10.83 -16.21 -7.90
C GLY A 451 11.82 -15.10 -7.55
N GLY A 452 11.56 -14.29 -6.51
CA GLY A 452 12.50 -13.28 -6.00
C GLY A 452 12.85 -12.14 -6.97
N VAL A 453 11.96 -11.80 -7.92
CA VAL A 453 12.21 -10.71 -8.88
C VAL A 453 12.38 -9.33 -8.22
N SER A 454 12.97 -8.39 -8.94
CA SER A 454 13.20 -7.02 -8.45
C SER A 454 11.90 -6.31 -8.06
N ASN A 455 11.98 -5.34 -7.16
CA ASN A 455 10.83 -4.56 -6.72
C ASN A 455 10.10 -3.85 -7.87
N GLU A 456 10.81 -3.46 -8.93
CA GLU A 456 10.23 -2.87 -10.13
C GLU A 456 9.39 -3.89 -10.91
N ARG A 457 9.91 -5.11 -11.10
CA ARG A 457 9.16 -6.18 -11.76
C ARG A 457 7.94 -6.57 -10.93
N ARG A 458 8.08 -6.68 -9.61
CA ARG A 458 6.94 -6.90 -8.69
C ARG A 458 5.88 -5.81 -8.83
N ALA A 459 6.29 -4.54 -8.86
CA ALA A 459 5.38 -3.40 -9.01
C ALA A 459 4.65 -3.41 -10.35
N HIS A 460 5.35 -3.77 -11.43
CA HIS A 460 4.76 -3.93 -12.76
C HIS A 460 3.73 -5.06 -12.80
N LEU A 461 4.05 -6.23 -12.26
CA LEU A 461 3.11 -7.35 -12.19
C LEU A 461 1.86 -7.00 -11.35
N GLY A 462 2.07 -6.31 -10.22
CA GLY A 462 0.96 -5.79 -9.40
C GLY A 462 0.11 -4.75 -10.12
N SER A 463 0.72 -3.87 -10.93
CA SER A 463 0.01 -2.91 -11.78
C SER A 463 -0.84 -3.61 -12.84
N GLN A 464 -0.27 -4.60 -13.53
CA GLN A 464 -0.99 -5.41 -14.51
C GLN A 464 -2.23 -6.06 -13.90
N LEU A 465 -2.11 -6.63 -12.71
CA LEU A 465 -3.25 -7.18 -11.96
C LEU A 465 -4.30 -6.12 -11.64
N ALA A 466 -3.86 -4.95 -11.15
CA ALA A 466 -4.76 -3.88 -10.77
C ALA A 466 -5.52 -3.31 -12.00
N SER A 467 -4.92 -3.32 -13.19
CA SER A 467 -5.58 -2.99 -14.46
C SER A 467 -6.67 -3.98 -14.86
N LEU A 468 -6.63 -5.20 -14.32
CA LEU A 468 -7.62 -6.26 -14.54
C LEU A 468 -8.66 -6.34 -13.41
N GLY A 469 -8.64 -5.42 -12.44
CA GLY A 469 -9.53 -5.43 -11.29
C GLY A 469 -9.10 -6.35 -10.16
N VAL A 470 -7.88 -6.89 -10.19
CA VAL A 470 -7.27 -7.67 -9.11
C VAL A 470 -6.28 -6.77 -8.36
N ILE A 471 -6.57 -6.45 -7.11
CA ILE A 471 -5.80 -5.47 -6.33
C ILE A 471 -5.03 -6.15 -5.21
N ILE A 472 -3.76 -5.75 -5.04
CA ILE A 472 -2.84 -6.34 -4.07
C ILE A 472 -2.16 -5.24 -3.26
N ASN A 473 -2.09 -5.42 -1.94
CA ASN A 473 -1.08 -4.72 -1.15
C ASN A 473 0.15 -5.61 -1.07
N ASP A 474 1.28 -5.16 -1.62
CA ASP A 474 2.55 -5.91 -1.60
C ASP A 474 3.53 -5.19 -0.66
N PRO A 475 3.89 -5.80 0.48
CA PRO A 475 4.79 -5.17 1.45
C PRO A 475 6.25 -5.07 1.00
N ILE A 476 6.69 -5.90 0.07
CA ILE A 476 8.06 -5.90 -0.46
C ILE A 476 8.20 -4.77 -1.48
N ALA A 477 7.26 -4.69 -2.42
CA ALA A 477 7.21 -3.63 -3.42
C ALA A 477 6.55 -2.33 -2.90
N SER A 478 6.11 -2.30 -1.64
CA SER A 478 5.37 -1.18 -1.03
C SER A 478 4.18 -0.71 -1.90
N LEU A 479 3.40 -1.66 -2.42
CA LEU A 479 2.18 -1.41 -3.17
C LEU A 479 1.01 -1.31 -2.20
N THR A 480 0.15 -0.30 -2.39
CA THR A 480 -1.01 -0.02 -1.52
C THR A 480 -2.33 -0.04 -2.30
N TYR A 481 -2.42 -0.86 -3.36
CA TYR A 481 -3.54 -0.77 -4.31
C TYR A 481 -4.90 -1.03 -3.68
N ILE A 482 -4.99 -1.93 -2.69
CA ILE A 482 -6.27 -2.16 -2.00
C ILE A 482 -6.69 -0.91 -1.23
N SER A 483 -5.79 -0.35 -0.42
CA SER A 483 -6.11 0.84 0.36
C SER A 483 -6.43 2.05 -0.52
N ARG A 484 -5.78 2.17 -1.69
CA ARG A 484 -6.12 3.17 -2.70
C ARG A 484 -7.52 2.93 -3.26
N ALA A 485 -7.84 1.70 -3.65
CA ALA A 485 -9.13 1.34 -4.23
C ALA A 485 -10.29 1.55 -3.26
N GLN A 486 -10.15 1.08 -2.02
CA GLN A 486 -11.10 1.34 -0.94
C GLN A 486 -11.35 2.84 -0.79
N HIS A 487 -10.27 3.63 -0.69
CA HIS A 487 -10.35 5.08 -0.53
C HIS A 487 -10.99 5.80 -1.73
N THR A 488 -10.81 5.27 -2.95
CA THR A 488 -11.50 5.72 -4.17
C THR A 488 -12.99 5.47 -4.06
N LEU A 489 -13.41 4.23 -3.75
CA LEU A 489 -14.84 3.88 -3.60
C LEU A 489 -15.53 4.76 -2.55
N LEU A 490 -14.94 4.91 -1.37
CA LEU A 490 -15.48 5.73 -0.29
C LEU A 490 -15.68 7.20 -0.68
N ARG A 491 -14.86 7.74 -1.60
CA ARG A 491 -15.00 9.13 -2.08
C ARG A 491 -15.85 9.26 -3.33
N GLY A 492 -15.80 8.25 -4.19
CA GLY A 492 -16.44 8.22 -5.50
C GLY A 492 -17.95 8.10 -5.38
N ALA A 493 -18.45 7.40 -4.35
CA ALA A 493 -19.87 7.21 -4.09
C ALA A 493 -20.65 8.53 -4.09
N ARG A 494 -21.64 8.67 -4.96
CA ARG A 494 -22.43 9.90 -5.16
C ARG A 494 -23.78 9.86 -4.46
N ARG A 495 -24.36 8.67 -4.28
CA ARG A 495 -25.73 8.42 -3.83
C ARG A 495 -25.75 7.51 -2.62
N ASP A 496 -25.13 6.34 -2.72
CA ASP A 496 -25.16 5.29 -1.70
C ASP A 496 -23.76 4.72 -1.44
N LEU A 497 -23.52 4.35 -0.20
CA LEU A 497 -22.28 3.74 0.24
C LEU A 497 -22.56 2.72 1.35
N LEU A 498 -22.46 1.44 1.01
CA LEU A 498 -22.45 0.35 1.99
C LEU A 498 -21.00 -0.03 2.31
N VAL A 499 -20.66 -0.04 3.60
CA VAL A 499 -19.37 -0.45 4.13
C VAL A 499 -19.62 -1.60 5.10
N SER A 500 -19.35 -2.83 4.66
CA SER A 500 -19.57 -4.05 5.45
C SER A 500 -18.22 -4.70 5.76
N VAL A 501 -17.72 -4.49 6.97
CA VAL A 501 -16.33 -4.82 7.35
C VAL A 501 -16.26 -5.43 8.74
N SER A 502 -15.29 -6.30 8.97
CA SER A 502 -15.05 -6.87 10.31
C SER A 502 -14.63 -5.80 11.33
N GLU A 503 -13.81 -4.83 10.93
CA GLU A 503 -13.21 -3.87 11.85
C GLU A 503 -13.13 -2.45 11.28
N LEU A 504 -13.50 -1.46 12.11
CA LEU A 504 -13.34 -0.03 11.84
C LEU A 504 -12.49 0.62 12.92
N VAL A 505 -11.17 0.64 12.69
CA VAL A 505 -10.16 1.11 13.67
C VAL A 505 -9.33 2.31 13.19
N ASP A 506 -9.61 2.87 12.02
CA ASP A 506 -9.02 4.14 11.56
C ASP A 506 -10.02 5.30 11.69
N PRO A 507 -9.88 6.18 12.70
CA PRO A 507 -10.72 7.36 12.87
C PRO A 507 -10.72 8.32 11.66
N LYS A 508 -9.71 8.26 10.77
CA LYS A 508 -9.71 9.07 9.54
C LYS A 508 -10.69 8.51 8.51
N ILE A 509 -10.82 7.20 8.41
CA ILE A 509 -11.83 6.56 7.55
C ILE A 509 -13.22 6.87 8.12
N THR A 510 -13.40 6.74 9.43
CA THR A 510 -14.66 7.10 10.10
C THR A 510 -15.07 8.56 9.81
N LYS A 511 -14.14 9.51 9.93
CA LYS A 511 -14.39 10.92 9.57
C LYS A 511 -14.73 11.11 8.09
N LEU A 512 -14.12 10.33 7.20
CA LEU A 512 -14.43 10.36 5.77
C LEU A 512 -15.88 9.92 5.52
N LEU A 513 -16.30 8.79 6.10
CA LEU A 513 -17.66 8.27 5.99
C LEU A 513 -18.71 9.29 6.49
N VAL A 514 -18.48 9.86 7.68
CA VAL A 514 -19.33 10.94 8.23
C VAL A 514 -19.39 12.13 7.28
N ARG A 515 -18.27 12.51 6.66
CA ARG A 515 -18.25 13.61 5.69
C ARG A 515 -19.02 13.28 4.41
N ARG A 516 -19.00 12.02 3.95
CA ARG A 516 -19.83 11.58 2.81
C ARG A 516 -21.31 11.73 3.14
N ALA A 517 -21.72 11.26 4.31
CA ALA A 517 -23.09 11.40 4.79
C ALA A 517 -23.54 12.87 4.90
N ALA A 518 -22.68 13.73 5.46
CA ALA A 518 -22.93 15.17 5.54
C ALA A 518 -23.08 15.84 4.15
N ASN A 519 -22.42 15.29 3.12
CA ASN A 519 -22.48 15.77 1.74
C ASN A 519 -23.63 15.14 0.91
N GLY A 520 -24.56 14.42 1.54
CA GLY A 520 -25.77 13.93 0.89
C GLY A 520 -25.71 12.50 0.36
N VAL A 521 -24.62 11.75 0.61
CA VAL A 521 -24.55 10.31 0.34
C VAL A 521 -25.26 9.55 1.47
N THR A 522 -26.07 8.54 1.17
CA THR A 522 -26.56 7.60 2.19
C THR A 522 -25.43 6.63 2.54
N VAL A 523 -25.06 6.56 3.81
CA VAL A 523 -23.95 5.72 4.28
C VAL A 523 -24.47 4.69 5.27
N THR A 524 -24.28 3.41 4.96
CA THR A 524 -24.55 2.29 5.86
C THR A 524 -23.23 1.63 6.24
N ILE A 525 -22.98 1.49 7.54
CA ILE A 525 -21.79 0.86 8.10
C ILE A 525 -22.25 -0.41 8.84
N GLN A 526 -21.97 -1.57 8.27
CA GLN A 526 -22.09 -2.87 8.92
C GLN A 526 -20.73 -3.23 9.49
N VAL A 527 -20.61 -3.30 10.82
CA VAL A 527 -19.31 -3.46 11.46
C VAL A 527 -19.41 -4.27 12.74
N ARG A 528 -18.44 -5.16 12.92
CA ARG A 528 -18.36 -6.06 14.08
C ARG A 528 -17.59 -5.42 15.23
N GLU A 529 -16.44 -4.81 14.96
CA GLU A 529 -15.66 -4.10 15.97
C GLU A 529 -15.37 -2.66 15.55
N ILE A 530 -15.57 -1.71 16.48
CA ILE A 530 -15.30 -0.29 16.27
C ILE A 530 -14.38 0.19 17.40
N ASP A 531 -13.30 0.89 17.05
CA ASP A 531 -12.45 1.50 18.07
C ASP A 531 -13.19 2.62 18.84
N ALA A 532 -12.80 2.86 20.09
CA ALA A 532 -13.48 3.81 20.97
C ALA A 532 -13.49 5.28 20.45
N VAL A 533 -12.52 5.68 19.62
CA VAL A 533 -12.51 7.00 18.99
C VAL A 533 -13.50 7.04 17.83
N SER A 534 -13.48 6.04 16.95
CA SER A 534 -14.44 5.92 15.85
C SER A 534 -15.88 5.82 16.33
N SER A 535 -16.13 5.03 17.38
CA SER A 535 -17.45 4.89 18.00
C SER A 535 -18.01 6.23 18.50
N ARG A 536 -17.18 7.04 19.17
CA ARG A 536 -17.57 8.40 19.61
C ARG A 536 -17.88 9.33 18.44
N ILE A 537 -17.10 9.26 17.36
CA ILE A 537 -17.34 10.07 16.15
C ILE A 537 -18.68 9.69 15.51
N LEU A 538 -18.95 8.40 15.34
CA LEU A 538 -20.18 7.89 14.74
C LEU A 538 -21.40 8.25 15.59
N THR A 539 -21.34 8.01 16.91
CA THR A 539 -22.42 8.37 17.84
C THR A 539 -22.82 9.85 17.73
N GLN A 540 -21.84 10.75 17.65
CA GLN A 540 -22.11 12.18 17.47
C GLN A 540 -22.69 12.50 16.10
N ALA A 541 -22.21 11.83 15.05
CA ALA A 541 -22.63 12.05 13.67
C ALA A 541 -24.06 11.54 13.41
N THR A 542 -24.43 10.36 13.92
CA THR A 542 -25.76 9.76 13.72
C THR A 542 -26.87 10.65 14.28
N ARG A 543 -26.66 11.25 15.46
CA ARG A 543 -27.60 12.21 16.05
C ARG A 543 -27.83 13.44 15.16
N ARG A 544 -26.83 13.86 14.38
CA ARG A 544 -26.87 15.06 13.54
C ARG A 544 -27.37 14.78 12.12
N LEU A 545 -27.00 13.62 11.56
CA LEU A 545 -27.22 13.30 10.15
C LEU A 545 -28.47 12.42 9.92
N GLY A 546 -29.04 11.88 11.01
CA GLY A 546 -30.25 11.07 10.96
C GLY A 546 -30.09 9.87 10.02
N LYS A 547 -31.11 9.63 9.18
CA LYS A 547 -31.17 8.48 8.27
C LYS A 547 -30.07 8.42 7.21
N ARG A 548 -29.27 9.47 7.02
CA ARG A 548 -28.16 9.47 6.05
C ARG A 548 -26.93 8.70 6.53
N LEU A 549 -26.86 8.38 7.82
CA LEU A 549 -25.78 7.58 8.40
C LEU A 549 -26.39 6.50 9.30
N SER A 550 -26.34 5.24 8.86
CA SER A 550 -26.72 4.09 9.68
C SER A 550 -25.49 3.29 10.09
N ILE A 551 -25.49 2.83 11.34
CA ILE A 551 -24.49 1.91 11.87
C ILE A 551 -25.24 0.67 12.32
N GLU A 552 -24.86 -0.47 11.78
CA GLU A 552 -25.38 -1.79 12.09
C GLU A 552 -24.26 -2.57 12.78
N ASP A 553 -24.45 -2.87 14.06
CA ASP A 553 -23.57 -3.78 14.78
C ASP A 553 -23.84 -5.21 14.28
N VAL A 554 -22.82 -5.85 13.72
CA VAL A 554 -22.92 -7.22 13.17
C VAL A 554 -22.19 -8.25 14.04
N SER A 555 -21.80 -7.88 15.26
CA SER A 555 -21.05 -8.76 16.17
C SER A 555 -21.80 -9.98 16.68
N TRP A 556 -23.12 -9.94 16.61
CA TRP A 556 -24.04 -11.00 17.03
C TRP A 556 -24.59 -11.82 15.84
N TRP A 557 -24.20 -11.52 14.60
CA TRP A 557 -24.64 -12.28 13.44
C TRP A 557 -24.00 -13.66 13.43
N GLU A 558 -24.81 -14.70 13.18
CA GLU A 558 -24.32 -16.07 13.01
C GLU A 558 -24.65 -16.63 11.61
N PRO A 559 -23.65 -17.17 10.88
CA PRO A 559 -22.23 -17.21 11.21
C PRO A 559 -21.57 -15.83 11.18
N ARG A 560 -20.53 -15.66 12.01
CA ARG A 560 -19.85 -14.37 12.19
C ARG A 560 -19.26 -13.80 10.90
N PRO A 561 -19.62 -12.56 10.49
CA PRO A 561 -19.03 -11.91 9.31
C PRO A 561 -17.50 -11.77 9.41
N HIS A 562 -16.77 -12.31 8.42
CA HIS A 562 -15.31 -12.30 8.34
C HIS A 562 -14.78 -11.82 6.97
N TYR A 563 -15.52 -10.94 6.31
CA TYR A 563 -15.11 -10.34 5.03
C TYR A 563 -14.94 -8.82 5.15
N ASN A 564 -14.40 -8.21 4.09
CA ASN A 564 -14.41 -6.76 3.92
C ASN A 564 -14.97 -6.43 2.54
N ALA A 565 -16.14 -5.80 2.52
CA ALA A 565 -16.86 -5.37 1.33
C ALA A 565 -17.19 -3.86 1.40
N ILE A 566 -17.02 -3.18 0.27
CA ILE A 566 -17.46 -1.79 0.10
C ILE A 566 -18.25 -1.74 -1.20
N ILE A 567 -19.48 -1.26 -1.17
CA ILE A 567 -20.32 -1.07 -2.36
C ILE A 567 -20.63 0.42 -2.49
N ALA A 568 -20.31 0.98 -3.65
CA ALA A 568 -20.56 2.38 -4.00
C ALA A 568 -21.61 2.47 -5.10
N ASP A 569 -22.67 3.23 -4.84
CA ASP A 569 -23.76 3.53 -5.78
C ASP A 569 -24.44 2.30 -6.41
N ASP A 570 -24.36 1.14 -5.75
CA ASP A 570 -24.79 -0.19 -6.24
C ASP A 570 -24.20 -0.59 -7.60
N SER A 571 -23.07 0.01 -7.97
CA SER A 571 -22.46 -0.14 -9.30
C SER A 571 -21.03 -0.64 -9.27
N LEU A 572 -20.29 -0.30 -8.21
CA LEU A 572 -18.90 -0.68 -8.03
C LEU A 572 -18.70 -1.24 -6.62
N ALA A 573 -17.92 -2.31 -6.50
CA ALA A 573 -17.60 -2.86 -5.20
C ALA A 573 -16.13 -3.24 -5.05
N TYR A 574 -15.65 -3.24 -3.81
CA TYR A 574 -14.44 -3.92 -3.39
C TYR A 574 -14.85 -5.12 -2.54
N LEU A 575 -14.16 -6.24 -2.74
CA LEU A 575 -14.22 -7.43 -1.89
C LEU A 575 -12.80 -7.96 -1.68
N GLY A 576 -12.38 -8.19 -0.42
CA GLY A 576 -11.06 -8.75 -0.16
C GLY A 576 -10.68 -8.90 1.31
N THR A 577 -9.39 -9.17 1.54
CA THR A 577 -8.85 -9.58 2.85
C THR A 577 -8.44 -8.40 3.75
N SER A 578 -8.30 -7.19 3.19
CA SER A 578 -7.76 -6.02 3.90
C SER A 578 -8.79 -5.30 4.77
N TYR A 579 -8.45 -5.10 6.05
CA TYR A 579 -9.18 -4.27 7.03
C TYR A 579 -8.85 -2.77 6.89
N PHE A 580 -9.68 -1.90 7.48
CA PHE A 580 -9.38 -0.45 7.60
C PHE A 580 -8.37 -0.13 8.71
N TRP A 581 -7.22 -0.80 8.68
CA TRP A 581 -6.14 -0.50 9.61
C TRP A 581 -5.31 0.67 9.07
N PRO A 582 -4.93 1.66 9.92
CA PRO A 582 -4.04 2.74 9.50
C PRO A 582 -2.70 2.23 8.91
N THR A 583 -2.29 1.03 9.31
CA THR A 583 -1.03 0.38 8.95
C THR A 583 -1.07 -0.17 7.52
N GLN A 584 -2.22 -0.66 7.06
CA GLN A 584 -2.47 -1.11 5.67
C GLN A 584 -2.36 0.06 4.69
N ARG A 585 -3.02 1.18 5.02
CA ARG A 585 -3.07 2.36 4.15
C ARG A 585 -1.71 2.94 3.82
N ASN A 586 -0.84 2.96 4.82
CA ASN A 586 0.47 3.56 4.66
C ASN A 586 1.53 2.49 4.31
N MET A 587 1.29 1.21 4.60
CA MET A 587 2.29 0.11 4.57
C MET A 587 3.48 0.35 5.50
N ILE A 588 3.24 1.11 6.58
CA ILE A 588 4.30 1.61 7.44
C ILE A 588 4.10 1.05 8.87
N HIS A 589 4.23 -0.27 9.04
CA HIS A 589 4.40 -1.03 10.31
C HIS A 589 3.15 -1.44 11.11
N GLN A 590 3.25 -2.65 11.68
CA GLN A 590 2.23 -3.51 12.32
C GLN A 590 1.15 -4.01 11.35
N GLY A 591 1.48 -5.10 10.66
CA GLY A 591 0.73 -5.65 9.53
C GLY A 591 1.29 -5.16 8.20
N ARG A 592 2.56 -5.48 7.91
CA ARG A 592 3.06 -5.49 6.52
C ARG A 592 2.50 -6.74 5.87
N SER A 593 1.20 -6.72 5.59
CA SER A 593 0.53 -7.87 5.04
C SER A 593 0.54 -7.83 3.52
N LEU A 594 0.89 -8.97 2.92
CA LEU A 594 0.45 -9.26 1.57
C LEU A 594 -1.06 -9.50 1.66
N GLU A 595 -1.85 -8.71 0.95
CA GLU A 595 -3.32 -8.77 0.93
C GLU A 595 -3.80 -8.85 -0.51
N ASN A 596 -4.94 -9.50 -0.75
CA ASN A 596 -5.58 -9.54 -2.05
C ASN A 596 -7.06 -9.15 -1.98
N GLY A 597 -7.55 -8.64 -3.09
CA GLY A 597 -8.96 -8.35 -3.28
C GLY A 597 -9.27 -8.10 -4.75
N VAL A 598 -10.54 -7.86 -5.01
CA VAL A 598 -11.07 -7.61 -6.34
C VAL A 598 -11.94 -6.37 -6.35
N LEU A 599 -11.94 -5.68 -7.48
CA LEU A 599 -12.92 -4.66 -7.80
C LEU A 599 -13.96 -5.25 -8.73
N LEU A 600 -15.23 -5.08 -8.37
CA LEU A 600 -16.37 -5.68 -9.04
C LEU A 600 -17.22 -4.58 -9.68
N GLU A 601 -17.86 -4.92 -10.79
CA GLU A 601 -18.84 -4.08 -11.47
C GLU A 601 -19.99 -4.93 -12.00
N GLY A 602 -21.16 -4.32 -12.20
CA GLY A 602 -22.29 -4.96 -12.86
C GLY A 602 -22.89 -6.09 -12.02
N GLU A 603 -23.06 -7.26 -12.62
CA GLU A 603 -23.80 -8.37 -12.00
C GLU A 603 -23.14 -8.89 -10.73
N ALA A 604 -21.81 -8.91 -10.67
CA ALA A 604 -21.08 -9.33 -9.48
C ALA A 604 -21.36 -8.42 -8.26
N VAL A 605 -21.65 -7.13 -8.48
CA VAL A 605 -21.98 -6.19 -7.39
C VAL A 605 -23.39 -6.46 -6.87
N LYS A 606 -24.35 -6.73 -7.76
CA LYS A 606 -25.72 -7.09 -7.37
C LYS A 606 -25.75 -8.37 -6.56
N VAL A 607 -25.10 -9.42 -7.06
CA VAL A 607 -25.01 -10.72 -6.39
C VAL A 607 -24.29 -10.62 -5.04
N LEU A 608 -23.25 -9.79 -4.94
CA LEU A 608 -22.63 -9.49 -3.65
C LEU A 608 -23.62 -8.82 -2.70
N ARG A 609 -24.34 -7.80 -3.17
CA ARG A 609 -25.33 -7.07 -2.36
C ARG A 609 -26.45 -7.98 -1.86
N GLU A 610 -27.03 -8.79 -2.74
CA GLU A 610 -28.10 -9.74 -2.43
C GLU A 610 -27.66 -10.76 -1.36
N GLN A 611 -26.42 -11.25 -1.44
CA GLN A 611 -25.89 -12.18 -0.45
C GLN A 611 -25.64 -11.53 0.91
N LEU A 612 -25.19 -10.27 0.94
CA LEU A 612 -25.06 -9.48 2.17
C LEU A 612 -26.43 -9.20 2.80
N ASP A 613 -27.42 -8.81 2.00
CA ASP A 613 -28.78 -8.57 2.46
C ASP A 613 -29.44 -9.88 2.94
N GLY A 614 -29.17 -11.00 2.27
CA GLY A 614 -29.59 -12.33 2.71
C GLY A 614 -28.97 -12.77 4.03
N LEU A 615 -27.67 -12.48 4.25
CA LEU A 615 -27.01 -12.75 5.52
C LEU A 615 -27.62 -11.90 6.65
N ARG A 616 -27.83 -10.60 6.40
CA ARG A 616 -28.52 -9.71 7.33
C ARG A 616 -29.92 -10.22 7.68
N GLY A 617 -30.71 -10.62 6.68
CA GLY A 617 -32.08 -11.11 6.88
C GLY A 617 -32.14 -12.35 7.76
N ARG A 618 -31.20 -13.29 7.61
CA ARG A 618 -31.08 -14.46 8.49
C ARG A 618 -30.76 -14.07 9.93
N ALA A 619 -29.83 -13.14 10.12
CA ALA A 619 -29.46 -12.68 11.46
C ALA A 619 -30.65 -12.02 12.17
N CYS A 620 -31.34 -11.08 11.52
CA CYS A 620 -32.50 -10.39 12.10
C CYS A 620 -33.65 -11.35 12.44
N ASN A 621 -33.99 -12.30 11.56
CA ASN A 621 -35.08 -13.24 11.80
C ASN A 621 -34.79 -14.25 12.94
N ASN A 622 -33.52 -14.49 13.27
CA ASN A 622 -33.14 -15.31 14.41
C ASN A 622 -33.19 -14.53 15.74
N GLY A 623 -32.98 -13.21 15.71
CA GLY A 623 -33.13 -12.33 16.88
C GLY A 623 -34.59 -12.19 17.34
N ASP A 624 -35.54 -12.12 16.42
CA ASP A 624 -36.98 -12.03 16.76
C ASP A 624 -37.51 -13.32 17.41
N LYS A 625 -36.86 -14.48 17.18
CA LYS A 625 -37.23 -15.74 17.83
C LYS A 625 -36.68 -15.88 19.25
N SER A 626 -35.55 -15.26 19.58
CA SER A 626 -35.00 -15.33 20.95
C SER A 626 -35.78 -14.44 21.93
N ASP A 627 -36.40 -13.36 21.44
CA ASP A 627 -37.23 -12.49 22.27
C ASP A 627 -38.67 -13.02 22.45
N SER A 628 -39.16 -13.86 21.54
CA SER A 628 -40.48 -14.52 21.69
C SER A 628 -40.48 -15.69 22.67
N ASP A 629 -39.32 -16.29 22.95
CA ASP A 629 -39.19 -17.42 23.88
C ASP A 629 -38.91 -16.98 25.34
N ILE A 630 -38.91 -15.66 25.60
CA ILE A 630 -38.75 -15.05 26.94
C ILE A 630 -40.01 -14.25 27.36
N ALA A 631 -41.08 -14.24 26.55
CA ALA A 631 -42.34 -13.55 26.85
C ALA A 631 -43.37 -14.42 27.56
#